data_AF-A0A423GU67-F1
#
_entry.id   AF-A0A423GU67-F1
#
_cell.length_a   1.000
_cell.length_b   1.000
_cell.length_c   1.000
_cell.angle_alpha   90.00
_cell.angle_beta   90.00
_cell.angle_gamma   90.00
#
_symmetry.space_group_name_H-M   'P 1'
#
loop_
_entity.id
_entity.type
_entity.pdbx_description
1 polymer ?
#
loop_
_entity_poly.entity_id
_entity_poly.type
_entity_poly.pdbx_seq_one_letter_code
_entity_poly.pdbx_strand_id
1 'polypeptide(L)'
;MKPLYLGSLLLLTAGCSQTPQYVPPANAPQAQIRSEMDAMINRHNGLSLTEAPTMACKFGRSVAVMPGRELFSVSGETSKPEGFRAIEAAKPIHLVLQGWASGNRTCKIDFVSEFIPGAHYVIKGGIADGPNDFGTCQVSIFDLDSGARLLQDRQSSPKANGCVLDRLQLPAH
;
A
#
# COMPACT_ATOMS: atom_id res chain seq x y z
N MET A 1 26.74 17.47 42.78
CA MET A 1 25.49 16.69 42.59
C MET A 1 25.28 16.46 41.09
N LYS A 2 24.74 15.30 40.72
CA LYS A 2 24.81 14.62 39.41
C LYS A 2 24.18 15.40 38.22
N PRO A 3 24.74 15.28 37.00
CA PRO A 3 24.06 15.67 35.77
C PRO A 3 23.22 14.49 35.25
N LEU A 4 21.89 14.62 35.24
CA LEU A 4 20.98 13.59 34.71
C LEU A 4 19.88 14.25 33.87
N TYR A 5 20.25 14.89 32.76
CA TYR A 5 19.27 15.38 31.78
C TYR A 5 19.76 15.28 30.32
N LEU A 6 20.63 14.31 30.01
CA LEU A 6 21.04 14.03 28.62
C LEU A 6 20.49 12.71 28.04
N GLY A 7 19.78 11.89 28.83
CA GLY A 7 19.36 10.55 28.42
C GLY A 7 18.00 10.45 27.72
N SER A 8 17.14 11.49 27.80
CA SER A 8 15.73 11.36 27.42
C SER A 8 15.38 11.89 26.02
N LEU A 9 16.33 12.47 25.29
CA LEU A 9 16.09 13.04 23.96
C LEU A 9 16.44 12.10 22.78
N LEU A 10 16.97 10.90 23.08
CA LEU A 10 17.41 9.92 22.06
C LEU A 10 16.35 8.85 21.72
N LEU A 11 15.18 8.84 22.37
CA LEU A 11 14.14 7.82 22.15
C LEU A 11 13.03 8.25 21.17
N LEU A 12 13.10 9.48 20.64
CA LEU A 12 12.09 10.01 19.70
C LEU A 12 12.50 9.92 18.23
N THR A 13 13.68 9.38 17.92
CA THR A 13 14.09 9.03 16.56
C THR A 13 13.78 7.56 16.26
N ALA A 14 12.57 7.09 16.56
CA ALA A 14 12.01 6.02 15.75
C ALA A 14 11.73 6.67 14.37
N GLY A 15 12.79 6.76 13.57
CA GLY A 15 12.74 7.41 12.26
C GLY A 15 11.61 6.82 11.46
N CYS A 16 10.88 7.66 10.74
CA CYS A 16 10.05 7.24 9.63
C CYS A 16 10.94 6.48 8.65
N SER A 17 11.09 5.17 8.81
CA SER A 17 11.78 4.33 7.84
C SER A 17 10.93 4.40 6.58
N GLN A 18 11.49 4.96 5.52
CA GLN A 18 10.84 4.98 4.22
C GLN A 18 10.46 3.54 3.84
N THR A 19 9.22 3.35 3.41
CA THR A 19 8.76 2.05 2.90
C THR A 19 9.72 1.60 1.80
N PRO A 20 10.32 0.40 1.89
CA PRO A 20 11.28 -0.05 0.89
C PRO A 20 10.61 -0.14 -0.48
N GLN A 21 11.32 0.27 -1.53
CA GLN A 21 10.80 0.16 -2.90
C GLN A 21 10.64 -1.32 -3.30
N TYR A 22 9.55 -1.64 -3.99
CA TYR A 22 9.31 -2.96 -4.57
C TYR A 22 10.31 -3.26 -5.68
N VAL A 23 10.89 -4.45 -5.60
CA VAL A 23 11.74 -5.03 -6.64
C VAL A 23 11.24 -6.46 -6.87
N PRO A 24 10.87 -6.83 -8.11
CA PRO A 24 10.44 -8.19 -8.41
C PRO A 24 11.61 -9.18 -8.19
N PRO A 25 11.33 -10.42 -7.76
CA PRO A 25 12.37 -11.44 -7.61
C PRO A 25 13.13 -11.67 -8.93
N ALA A 26 14.43 -11.96 -8.82
CA ALA A 26 15.25 -12.32 -9.98
C ALA A 26 14.69 -13.58 -10.65
N ASN A 27 14.62 -13.57 -11.99
CA ASN A 27 14.12 -14.67 -12.83
C ASN A 27 12.63 -15.01 -12.69
N ALA A 28 11.85 -14.27 -11.91
CA ALA A 28 10.40 -14.42 -11.93
C ALA A 28 9.83 -13.87 -13.25
N PRO A 29 8.72 -14.42 -13.77
CA PRO A 29 7.96 -13.78 -14.83
C PRO A 29 7.55 -12.37 -14.39
N GLN A 30 7.62 -11.39 -15.28
CA GLN A 30 7.34 -9.99 -14.96
C GLN A 30 6.32 -9.39 -15.92
N ALA A 31 5.53 -8.46 -15.40
CA ALA A 31 4.73 -7.50 -16.16
C ALA A 31 5.27 -6.09 -15.91
N GLN A 32 4.78 -5.12 -16.65
CA GLN A 32 5.12 -3.71 -16.50
C GLN A 32 3.89 -2.94 -16.02
N ILE A 33 4.03 -2.13 -14.98
CA ILE A 33 2.96 -1.27 -14.45
C ILE A 33 3.40 0.19 -14.49
N ARG A 34 2.48 1.11 -14.75
CA ARG A 34 2.67 2.54 -14.52
C ARG A 34 1.50 3.13 -13.75
N SER A 35 1.75 4.19 -12.98
CA SER A 35 0.70 4.89 -12.25
C SER A 35 0.11 6.03 -13.09
N GLU A 36 -1.20 6.08 -13.15
CA GLU A 36 -2.02 7.25 -13.47
C GLU A 36 -2.99 7.55 -12.31
N MET A 37 -2.59 7.20 -11.08
CA MET A 37 -3.38 7.50 -9.89
C MET A 37 -3.34 9.00 -9.59
N ASP A 38 -4.41 9.53 -9.02
CA ASP A 38 -4.55 10.93 -8.65
C ASP A 38 -4.82 11.06 -7.16
N ALA A 39 -3.90 11.72 -6.44
CA ALA A 39 -4.00 11.96 -5.00
C ALA A 39 -5.01 13.05 -4.61
N MET A 40 -5.83 13.52 -5.56
CA MET A 40 -6.82 14.60 -5.42
C MET A 40 -6.16 15.94 -5.10
N ILE A 41 -6.42 16.99 -5.87
CA ILE A 41 -5.79 18.31 -5.67
C ILE A 41 -6.20 18.89 -4.30
N ASN A 42 -5.25 18.94 -3.36
CA ASN A 42 -5.45 19.48 -2.01
C ASN A 42 -4.12 20.00 -1.44
N ARG A 43 -4.16 20.81 -0.37
CA ARG A 43 -2.98 21.40 0.29
C ARG A 43 -2.00 20.34 0.82
N HIS A 44 -2.54 19.27 1.40
CA HIS A 44 -1.80 18.08 1.80
C HIS A 44 -2.54 16.85 1.30
N ASN A 45 -1.82 16.00 0.58
CA ASN A 45 -2.36 14.78 0.03
C ASN A 45 -1.25 13.74 -0.21
N GLY A 46 -1.66 12.50 -0.37
CA GLY A 46 -0.80 11.43 -0.82
C GLY A 46 -1.57 10.14 -1.04
N LEU A 47 -1.03 9.34 -1.94
CA LEU A 47 -1.44 7.97 -2.23
C LEU A 47 -0.22 7.09 -2.31
N SER A 48 -0.28 5.92 -1.71
CA SER A 48 0.72 4.88 -1.87
C SER A 48 0.06 3.58 -2.32
N LEU A 49 0.62 2.97 -3.35
CA LEU A 49 0.34 1.60 -3.72
C LEU A 49 1.52 0.74 -3.29
N THR A 50 1.25 -0.26 -2.45
CA THR A 50 2.27 -1.13 -1.88
C THR A 50 1.90 -2.59 -2.11
N GLU A 51 2.89 -3.46 -2.22
CA GLU A 51 2.71 -4.88 -1.93
C GLU A 51 2.47 -5.02 -0.42
N ALA A 52 1.44 -5.78 -0.05
CA ALA A 52 1.08 -6.02 1.33
C ALA A 52 2.24 -6.65 2.11
N PRO A 53 2.42 -6.30 3.41
CA PRO A 53 3.41 -6.96 4.25
C PRO A 53 3.12 -8.46 4.35
N THR A 54 4.19 -9.25 4.42
CA THR A 54 4.05 -10.67 4.77
C THR A 54 3.81 -10.77 6.26
N MET A 55 2.64 -11.26 6.64
CA MET A 55 2.23 -11.43 8.02
C MET A 55 2.52 -12.88 8.45
N ALA A 56 3.01 -13.10 9.67
CA ALA A 56 3.12 -14.42 10.28
C ALA A 56 2.76 -14.37 11.77
N CYS A 57 2.51 -15.53 12.36
CA CYS A 57 2.26 -15.63 13.79
C CYS A 57 3.58 -15.58 14.57
N LYS A 58 3.80 -14.51 15.34
CA LYS A 58 4.93 -14.40 16.28
C LYS A 58 4.37 -14.14 17.68
N PHE A 59 4.80 -14.95 18.64
CA PHE A 59 4.31 -14.90 20.03
C PHE A 59 2.77 -14.96 20.12
N GLY A 60 2.12 -15.68 19.22
CA GLY A 60 0.65 -15.82 19.19
C GLY A 60 -0.10 -14.66 18.52
N ARG A 61 0.57 -13.59 18.06
CA ARG A 61 -0.05 -12.48 17.32
C ARG A 61 0.38 -12.45 15.86
N SER A 62 -0.48 -11.93 14.98
CA SER A 62 -0.11 -11.55 13.62
C SER A 62 0.89 -10.40 13.66
N VAL A 63 2.08 -10.63 13.13
CA VAL A 63 3.16 -9.64 13.03
C VAL A 63 3.68 -9.63 11.60
N ALA A 64 3.97 -8.43 11.07
CA ALA A 64 4.67 -8.29 9.79
C ALA A 64 6.09 -8.83 9.94
N VAL A 65 6.39 -9.94 9.26
CA VAL A 65 7.74 -10.54 9.22
C VAL A 65 8.56 -10.02 8.04
N MET A 66 7.89 -9.53 7.00
CA MET A 66 8.49 -8.72 5.95
C MET A 66 7.65 -7.46 5.77
N PRO A 67 8.27 -6.27 5.75
CA PRO A 67 7.53 -5.03 5.51
C PRO A 67 6.92 -5.05 4.11
N GLY A 68 5.82 -4.32 3.95
CA GLY A 68 5.28 -4.04 2.62
C GLY A 68 6.31 -3.27 1.79
N ARG A 69 6.21 -3.41 0.46
CA ARG A 69 7.14 -2.77 -0.47
C ARG A 69 6.39 -1.81 -1.38
N GLU A 70 6.87 -0.58 -1.51
CA GLU A 70 6.21 0.48 -2.26
C GLU A 70 6.38 0.31 -3.76
N LEU A 71 5.27 0.28 -4.50
CA LEU A 71 5.26 0.26 -5.96
C LEU A 71 5.23 1.70 -6.49
N PHE A 72 4.29 2.49 -5.98
CA PHE A 72 4.11 3.90 -6.35
C PHE A 72 3.76 4.74 -5.12
N SER A 73 4.30 5.95 -5.09
CA SER A 73 3.90 7.03 -4.21
C SER A 73 3.53 8.23 -5.06
N VAL A 74 2.36 8.82 -4.83
CA VAL A 74 1.78 9.91 -5.60
C VAL A 74 1.37 11.00 -4.63
N SER A 75 1.81 12.23 -4.85
CA SER A 75 1.35 13.41 -4.11
C SER A 75 0.97 14.54 -5.07
N GLY A 76 0.43 15.64 -4.56
CA GLY A 76 0.09 16.82 -5.38
C GLY A 76 1.25 17.38 -6.18
N GLU A 77 2.49 17.17 -5.73
CA GLU A 77 3.72 17.58 -6.43
C GLU A 77 4.27 16.51 -7.39
N THR A 78 3.90 15.24 -7.20
CA THR A 78 4.38 14.07 -7.96
C THR A 78 3.21 13.26 -8.53
N SER A 79 2.21 13.96 -9.06
CA SER A 79 0.90 13.37 -9.41
C SER A 79 0.97 12.27 -10.49
N LYS A 80 2.13 12.05 -11.12
CA LYS A 80 2.37 11.00 -12.12
C LYS A 80 3.83 10.54 -12.06
N PRO A 81 4.18 9.52 -11.25
CA PRO A 81 5.52 8.97 -11.30
C PRO A 81 5.79 8.42 -12.71
N GLU A 82 6.83 8.93 -13.36
CA GLU A 82 7.10 8.62 -14.75
C GLU A 82 7.60 7.18 -14.94
N GLY A 83 7.25 6.61 -16.09
CA GLY A 83 7.77 5.33 -16.56
C GLY A 83 7.02 4.09 -16.09
N PHE A 84 7.38 2.96 -16.71
CA PHE A 84 6.95 1.64 -16.30
C PHE A 84 7.90 1.07 -15.24
N ARG A 85 7.34 0.30 -14.32
CA ARG A 85 8.06 -0.47 -13.30
C ARG A 85 7.72 -1.94 -13.46
N ALA A 86 8.72 -2.79 -13.28
CA ALA A 86 8.51 -4.23 -13.29
C ALA A 86 7.75 -4.67 -12.03
N ILE A 87 6.77 -5.54 -12.22
CA ILE A 87 6.07 -6.27 -11.15
C ILE A 87 6.08 -7.75 -11.46
N GLU A 88 6.12 -8.61 -10.45
CA GLU A 88 6.02 -10.04 -10.65
C GLU A 88 4.67 -10.43 -11.29
N ALA A 89 4.69 -11.47 -12.13
CA ALA A 89 3.55 -11.92 -12.92
C ALA A 89 3.35 -13.44 -12.82
N ALA A 90 2.25 -13.95 -13.38
CA ALA A 90 1.81 -15.35 -13.30
C ALA A 90 1.60 -15.88 -11.87
N LYS A 91 1.33 -14.97 -10.92
CA LYS A 91 0.85 -15.33 -9.59
C LYS A 91 0.02 -14.19 -8.98
N PRO A 92 -0.86 -14.50 -8.02
CA PRO A 92 -1.58 -13.48 -7.26
C PRO A 92 -0.62 -12.63 -6.40
N ILE A 93 -0.78 -11.32 -6.45
CA ILE A 93 -0.07 -10.34 -5.62
C ILE A 93 -1.09 -9.60 -4.77
N HIS A 94 -0.85 -9.56 -3.47
CA HIS A 94 -1.64 -8.79 -2.54
C HIS A 94 -1.14 -7.34 -2.50
N LEU A 95 -2.02 -6.43 -2.89
CA LEU A 95 -1.75 -5.01 -3.02
C LEU A 95 -2.60 -4.20 -2.04
N VAL A 96 -2.03 -3.11 -1.57
CA VAL A 96 -2.67 -2.17 -0.66
C VAL A 96 -2.55 -0.78 -1.23
N LEU A 97 -3.69 -0.14 -1.51
CA LEU A 97 -3.76 1.29 -1.80
C LEU A 97 -4.15 2.01 -0.52
N GLN A 98 -3.32 2.96 -0.10
CA GLN A 98 -3.59 3.83 1.03
C GLN A 98 -3.53 5.29 0.58
N GLY A 99 -4.47 6.10 1.05
CA GLY A 99 -4.55 7.52 0.74
C GLY A 99 -4.81 8.38 1.95
N TRP A 100 -4.30 9.61 1.92
CA TRP A 100 -4.61 10.66 2.87
C TRP A 100 -4.77 12.00 2.16
N ALA A 101 -5.66 12.83 2.66
CA ALA A 101 -5.82 14.21 2.22
C ALA A 101 -6.36 15.10 3.35
N SER A 102 -6.25 16.42 3.17
CA SER A 102 -6.80 17.40 4.12
C SER A 102 -8.28 17.14 4.46
N GLY A 103 -8.68 17.59 5.65
CA GLY A 103 -10.03 17.36 6.17
C GLY A 103 -10.22 15.95 6.71
N ASN A 104 -9.15 15.35 7.25
CA ASN A 104 -9.15 14.01 7.83
C ASN A 104 -9.62 12.90 6.88
N ARG A 105 -9.41 13.10 5.57
CA ARG A 105 -9.72 12.09 4.57
C ARG A 105 -8.61 11.06 4.61
N THR A 106 -8.96 9.83 4.95
CA THR A 106 -8.04 8.70 4.88
C THR A 106 -8.78 7.54 4.25
N CYS A 107 -8.08 6.79 3.40
CA CYS A 107 -8.66 5.64 2.75
C CYS A 107 -7.65 4.52 2.68
N LYS A 108 -8.14 3.28 2.73
CA LYS A 108 -7.34 2.09 2.55
C LYS A 108 -8.18 1.02 1.88
N ILE A 109 -7.64 0.38 0.85
CA ILE A 109 -8.20 -0.84 0.27
C ILE A 109 -7.10 -1.87 0.08
N ASP A 110 -7.44 -3.12 0.39
CA ASP A 110 -6.60 -4.30 0.23
C ASP A 110 -7.23 -5.17 -0.88
N PHE A 111 -6.45 -5.57 -1.87
CA PHE A 111 -6.96 -6.36 -3.00
C PHE A 111 -5.88 -7.27 -3.58
N VAL A 112 -6.30 -8.35 -4.22
CA VAL A 112 -5.41 -9.30 -4.88
C VAL A 112 -5.62 -9.22 -6.39
N SER A 113 -4.53 -9.16 -7.14
CA SER A 113 -4.53 -9.22 -8.61
C SER A 113 -3.39 -10.09 -9.11
N GLU A 114 -3.60 -10.72 -10.25
CA GLU A 114 -2.58 -11.51 -10.94
C GLU A 114 -2.26 -10.86 -12.28
N PHE A 115 -0.99 -10.54 -12.52
CA PHE A 115 -0.53 -9.90 -13.75
C PHE A 115 -0.11 -10.95 -14.79
N ILE A 116 -0.35 -10.67 -16.07
CA ILE A 116 0.06 -11.54 -17.17
C ILE A 116 1.53 -11.24 -17.53
N PRO A 117 2.40 -12.26 -17.67
CA PRO A 117 3.79 -12.05 -18.08
C PRO A 117 3.92 -11.28 -19.39
N GLY A 118 4.81 -10.29 -19.43
CA GLY A 118 5.08 -9.44 -20.60
C GLY A 118 4.02 -8.36 -20.89
N ALA A 119 2.89 -8.35 -20.18
CA ALA A 119 1.85 -7.36 -20.39
C ALA A 119 2.20 -6.00 -19.76
N HIS A 120 1.60 -4.94 -20.30
CA HIS A 120 1.74 -3.57 -19.82
C HIS A 120 0.43 -3.08 -19.21
N TYR A 121 0.49 -2.52 -18.02
CA TYR A 121 -0.69 -2.10 -17.26
C TYR A 121 -0.61 -0.64 -16.84
N VAL A 122 -1.77 -0.01 -16.76
CA VAL A 122 -1.97 1.29 -16.12
C VAL A 122 -2.83 1.14 -14.89
N ILE A 123 -2.35 1.68 -13.79
CA ILE A 123 -3.07 1.74 -12.52
C ILE A 123 -3.70 3.12 -12.40
N LYS A 124 -5.03 3.17 -12.38
CA LYS A 124 -5.82 4.39 -12.21
C LYS A 124 -6.57 4.34 -10.89
N GLY A 125 -6.93 5.51 -10.39
CA GLY A 125 -7.73 5.65 -9.19
C GLY A 125 -7.14 6.64 -8.21
N GLY A 126 -7.59 6.60 -6.96
CA GLY A 126 -7.14 7.49 -5.91
C GLY A 126 -8.21 7.70 -4.84
N ILE A 127 -8.16 8.88 -4.22
CA ILE A 127 -9.15 9.29 -3.22
C ILE A 127 -10.36 9.87 -3.95
N ALA A 128 -11.54 9.32 -3.70
CA ALA A 128 -12.80 9.78 -4.24
C ALA A 128 -13.74 10.18 -3.10
N ASP A 129 -14.39 11.32 -3.26
CA ASP A 129 -15.49 11.78 -2.41
C ASP A 129 -16.83 11.44 -3.10
N GLY A 130 -17.73 10.82 -2.35
CA GLY A 130 -19.11 10.55 -2.74
C GLY A 130 -20.09 11.51 -2.04
N PRO A 131 -21.40 11.41 -2.34
CA PRO A 131 -22.41 12.30 -1.77
C PRO A 131 -22.50 12.22 -0.24
N ASN A 132 -22.24 11.04 0.33
CA ASN A 132 -22.36 10.76 1.76
C ASN A 132 -21.07 10.20 2.40
N ASP A 133 -20.07 9.84 1.58
CA ASP A 133 -18.83 9.22 2.03
C ASP A 133 -17.63 10.03 1.51
N PHE A 134 -16.82 10.56 2.42
CA PHE A 134 -15.61 11.31 2.07
C PHE A 134 -14.38 10.43 2.27
N GLY A 135 -13.41 10.54 1.37
CA GLY A 135 -12.17 9.79 1.48
C GLY A 135 -12.34 8.29 1.22
N THR A 136 -13.01 7.90 0.14
CA THR A 136 -13.02 6.49 -0.30
C THR A 136 -11.86 6.22 -1.27
N CYS A 137 -11.21 5.06 -1.18
CA CYS A 137 -10.16 4.66 -2.12
C CYS A 137 -10.81 3.92 -3.30
N GLN A 138 -10.48 4.31 -4.52
CA GLN A 138 -10.84 3.59 -5.73
C GLN A 138 -9.58 3.22 -6.50
N VAL A 139 -9.54 2.02 -7.06
CA VAL A 139 -8.44 1.55 -7.90
C VAL A 139 -8.99 0.72 -9.05
N SER A 140 -8.38 0.87 -10.22
CA SER A 140 -8.63 0.05 -11.40
C SER A 140 -7.34 -0.14 -12.16
N ILE A 141 -7.07 -1.36 -12.58
CA ILE A 141 -5.88 -1.71 -13.36
C ILE A 141 -6.35 -2.08 -14.76
N PHE A 142 -5.76 -1.48 -15.78
CA PHE A 142 -6.09 -1.72 -17.18
C PHE A 142 -4.89 -2.25 -17.93
N ASP A 143 -5.09 -3.32 -18.66
CA ASP A 143 -4.14 -3.79 -19.67
C ASP A 143 -4.11 -2.78 -20.82
N LEU A 144 -2.92 -2.32 -21.21
CA LEU A 144 -2.75 -1.28 -22.22
C LEU A 144 -2.99 -1.78 -23.64
N ASP A 145 -2.69 -3.04 -23.90
CA ASP A 145 -2.74 -3.61 -25.24
C ASP A 145 -4.19 -3.98 -25.60
N SER A 146 -4.93 -4.54 -24.64
CA SER A 146 -6.32 -4.99 -24.81
C SER A 146 -7.37 -4.00 -24.29
N GLY A 147 -6.99 -3.06 -23.43
CA GLY A 147 -7.92 -2.18 -22.71
C GLY A 147 -8.75 -2.89 -21.62
N ALA A 148 -8.53 -4.19 -21.41
CA ALA A 148 -9.28 -4.98 -20.45
C ALA A 148 -8.96 -4.55 -19.01
N ARG A 149 -9.99 -4.49 -18.17
CA ARG A 149 -9.79 -4.28 -16.73
C ARG A 149 -9.31 -5.57 -16.08
N LEU A 150 -8.19 -5.49 -15.37
CA LEU A 150 -7.67 -6.61 -14.60
C LEU A 150 -8.59 -6.92 -13.42
N LEU A 151 -8.80 -8.21 -13.17
CA LEU A 151 -9.61 -8.67 -12.04
C LEU A 151 -8.93 -8.32 -10.72
N GLN A 152 -9.76 -7.90 -9.77
CA GLN A 152 -9.35 -7.52 -8.43
C GLN A 152 -10.26 -8.23 -7.44
N ASP A 153 -9.70 -9.15 -6.66
CA ASP A 153 -10.41 -9.75 -5.54
C ASP A 153 -10.22 -8.85 -4.32
N ARG A 154 -11.30 -8.14 -3.91
CA ARG A 154 -11.25 -7.25 -2.76
C ARG A 154 -11.23 -8.07 -1.49
N GLN A 155 -10.12 -8.01 -0.77
CA GLN A 155 -10.07 -8.60 0.57
C GLN A 155 -10.73 -7.66 1.56
N SER A 156 -11.74 -8.16 2.27
CA SER A 156 -12.36 -7.48 3.39
C SER A 156 -11.37 -7.47 4.55
N SER A 157 -10.51 -6.43 4.59
CA SER A 157 -9.47 -6.22 5.62
C SER A 157 -8.36 -7.28 5.58
N PRO A 158 -7.16 -6.99 6.13
CA PRO A 158 -6.17 -8.04 6.34
C PRO A 158 -6.81 -9.10 7.23
N LYS A 159 -7.11 -10.28 6.68
CA LYS A 159 -7.53 -11.41 7.51
C LYS A 159 -6.40 -11.62 8.51
N ALA A 160 -6.68 -11.39 9.79
CA ALA A 160 -5.81 -11.85 10.86
C ALA A 160 -5.41 -13.30 10.52
N ASN A 161 -4.12 -13.64 10.60
CA ASN A 161 -3.59 -14.94 10.15
C ASN A 161 -4.08 -16.13 10.99
N GLY A 162 -5.16 -15.95 11.76
CA GLY A 162 -5.71 -16.94 12.67
C GLY A 162 -4.79 -17.19 13.86
N CYS A 163 -3.90 -16.27 14.21
CA CYS A 163 -3.03 -16.46 15.35
C CYS A 163 -3.85 -16.45 16.65
N VAL A 164 -3.42 -17.23 17.64
CA VAL A 164 -4.18 -17.50 18.88
C VAL A 164 -4.63 -16.22 19.59
N LEU A 165 -3.78 -15.20 19.61
CA LEU A 165 -4.04 -13.92 20.29
C LEU A 165 -4.71 -12.87 19.39
N ASP A 166 -4.87 -13.10 18.08
CA ASP A 166 -5.58 -12.16 17.20
C ASP A 166 -7.08 -12.09 17.52
N ARG A 167 -7.62 -13.15 18.14
CA ARG A 167 -9.02 -13.23 18.57
C ARG A 167 -9.26 -12.65 19.96
N LEU A 168 -8.19 -12.36 20.71
CA LEU A 168 -8.30 -11.72 22.01
C LEU A 168 -8.42 -10.22 21.76
N GLN A 169 -9.66 -9.73 21.72
CA GLN A 169 -9.92 -8.29 21.78
C GLN A 169 -9.34 -7.76 23.09
N LEU A 170 -8.25 -7.01 22.99
CA LEU A 170 -7.76 -6.23 24.12
C LEU A 170 -8.64 -4.98 24.23
N PRO A 171 -9.14 -4.62 25.43
CA PRO A 171 -9.78 -3.34 25.60
C PRO A 171 -8.78 -2.24 25.24
N ALA A 172 -9.17 -1.37 24.31
CA ALA A 172 -8.44 -0.13 24.07
C ALA A 172 -8.53 0.70 25.35
N HIS A 173 -7.39 0.97 25.99
CA HIS A 173 -7.26 1.89 27.11
C HIS A 173 -7.02 3.31 26.60
#